data_AF-A0A2H6NHV0-F1
#
_entry.id   AF-A0A2H6NHV0-F1
#
_cell.length_a   1.000
_cell.length_b   1.000
_cell.length_c   1.000
_cell.angle_alpha   90.00
_cell.angle_beta   90.00
_cell.angle_gamma   90.00
#
_symmetry.space_group_name_H-M   'P 1'
#
loop_
_entity.id
_entity.type
_entity.pdbx_description
1 polymer ?
#
loop_
_entity_poly.entity_id
_entity_poly.type
_entity_poly.pdbx_seq_one_letter_code
_entity_poly.pdbx_strand_id
1 'polypeptide(L)'
;VLWVNAEGCFLSVGSNQVMEREVCLWDSRRLSSPLTSVTLDASPRPLIPLFDPSTGLLVLAGKGEKVLLCYEVQPAQPAVAEVHRCFLETRTQGATQLPRLALDVTACEVMKVLQLSDSAVVPISYLVPRKSTRD
;
A
#
# COMPACT_ATOMS: atom_id res chain seq x y z
N VAL A 1 -9.45 -7.18 4.38
CA VAL A 1 -10.13 -6.77 3.13
C VAL A 1 -10.20 -5.26 3.10
N LEU A 2 -9.91 -4.62 1.96
CA LEU A 2 -9.99 -3.17 1.76
C LEU A 2 -10.86 -2.88 0.54
N TRP A 3 -11.90 -2.05 0.68
CA TRP A 3 -12.72 -1.63 -0.44
C TRP A 3 -11.97 -0.64 -1.32
N VAL A 4 -11.99 -0.88 -2.63
CA VAL A 4 -11.27 -0.05 -3.59
C VAL A 4 -12.17 1.06 -4.14
N ASN A 5 -13.41 0.73 -4.48
CA ASN A 5 -14.33 1.66 -5.12
C ASN A 5 -15.80 1.31 -4.86
N ALA A 6 -16.72 2.16 -5.31
CA ALA A 6 -18.17 1.99 -5.15
C ALA A 6 -18.74 0.89 -6.07
N GLU A 7 -18.03 0.55 -7.14
CA GLU A 7 -18.39 -0.51 -8.10
C GLU A 7 -18.25 -1.93 -7.52
N GLY A 8 -17.78 -2.04 -6.28
CA GLY A 8 -17.71 -3.30 -5.55
C GLY A 8 -16.39 -4.05 -5.73
N CYS A 9 -15.33 -3.37 -6.15
CA CYS A 9 -13.99 -3.95 -6.15
C CYS A 9 -13.34 -3.86 -4.76
N PHE A 10 -12.59 -4.89 -4.36
CA PHE A 10 -11.88 -4.92 -3.09
C PHE A 10 -10.55 -5.67 -3.19
N LEU A 11 -9.65 -5.40 -2.23
CA LEU A 11 -8.37 -6.08 -2.08
C LEU A 11 -8.41 -7.06 -0.91
N SER A 12 -7.79 -8.22 -1.10
CA SER A 12 -7.33 -9.10 -0.02
C SER A 12 -5.81 -9.11 0.02
N VAL A 13 -5.25 -9.18 1.22
CA VAL A 13 -3.82 -9.39 1.45
C VAL A 13 -3.69 -10.58 2.38
N GLY A 14 -2.89 -11.56 1.98
CA GLY A 14 -2.81 -12.85 2.66
C GLY A 14 -1.62 -13.65 2.17
N SER A 15 -1.74 -14.97 2.16
CA SER A 15 -0.75 -15.89 1.62
C SER A 15 -1.39 -16.90 0.68
N ASN A 16 -0.67 -17.25 -0.38
CA ASN A 16 -1.09 -18.24 -1.36
C ASN A 16 -0.91 -19.69 -0.82
N GLN A 17 -1.24 -20.68 -1.65
CA GLN A 17 -1.16 -22.10 -1.28
C GLN A 17 0.27 -22.59 -1.00
N VAL A 18 1.29 -21.86 -1.46
CA VAL A 18 2.71 -22.17 -1.23
C VAL A 18 3.33 -21.26 -0.15
N MET A 19 2.50 -20.61 0.68
CA MET A 19 2.90 -19.78 1.82
C MET A 19 3.66 -18.50 1.45
N GLU A 20 3.54 -18.02 0.22
CA GLU A 20 4.05 -16.71 -0.17
C GLU A 20 2.97 -15.66 0.03
N ARG A 21 3.34 -14.48 0.52
CA ARG A 21 2.42 -13.36 0.69
C ARG A 21 1.89 -12.92 -0.68
N GLU A 22 0.61 -12.59 -0.75
CA GLU A 22 -0.03 -12.15 -1.97
C GLU A 22 -1.02 -11.01 -1.74
N VAL A 23 -1.25 -10.24 -2.80
CA VAL A 23 -2.34 -9.27 -2.91
C VAL A 23 -3.24 -9.69 -4.06
N CYS A 24 -4.54 -9.77 -3.81
CA CYS A 24 -5.53 -10.10 -4.83
C CYS A 24 -6.57 -8.98 -4.93
N LEU A 25 -6.87 -8.56 -6.15
CA LEU A 25 -7.98 -7.65 -6.47
C LEU A 25 -9.19 -8.47 -6.90
N TRP A 26 -10.35 -8.17 -6.35
CA TRP A 26 -11.59 -8.92 -6.55
C TRP A 26 -12.72 -8.02 -7.02
N ASP A 27 -13.64 -8.58 -7.80
CA ASP A 27 -14.99 -8.02 -8.02
C ASP A 27 -15.98 -8.79 -7.14
N SER A 28 -16.66 -8.11 -6.21
CA SER A 28 -17.65 -8.72 -5.33
C SER A 28 -18.80 -9.41 -6.05
N ARG A 29 -19.05 -9.07 -7.33
CA ARG A 29 -20.06 -9.69 -8.18
C ARG A 29 -19.56 -10.96 -8.88
N ARG A 30 -18.25 -11.24 -8.86
CA ARG A 30 -17.57 -12.35 -9.55
C ARG A 30 -16.44 -12.93 -8.70
N LEU A 31 -16.79 -13.65 -7.63
CA LEU A 31 -15.84 -14.18 -6.64
C LEU A 31 -15.22 -15.55 -6.97
N SER A 32 -15.45 -16.09 -8.17
CA SER A 32 -14.88 -17.38 -8.58
C SER A 32 -13.36 -17.33 -8.74
N SER A 33 -12.80 -16.16 -9.05
CA SER A 33 -11.38 -15.93 -9.26
C SER A 33 -11.07 -14.45 -9.06
N PRO A 34 -9.84 -14.08 -8.62
CA PRO A 34 -9.45 -12.68 -8.56
C PRO A 34 -9.41 -12.06 -9.97
N LEU A 35 -9.60 -10.74 -10.04
CA LEU A 35 -9.37 -9.96 -11.25
C LEU A 35 -7.88 -9.92 -11.60
N THR A 36 -7.03 -9.79 -10.59
CA THR A 36 -5.56 -9.91 -10.71
C THR A 36 -4.95 -10.26 -9.35
N SER A 37 -3.76 -10.86 -9.36
CA SER A 37 -3.04 -11.26 -8.16
C SER A 37 -1.55 -10.97 -8.31
N VAL A 38 -0.91 -10.54 -7.24
CA VAL A 38 0.55 -10.31 -7.17
C VAL A 38 1.10 -11.10 -6.01
N THR A 39 2.00 -12.03 -6.33
CA THR A 39 2.83 -12.74 -5.34
C THR A 39 3.98 -11.84 -4.91
N LEU A 40 4.29 -11.83 -3.62
CA LEU A 40 5.31 -10.99 -3.00
C LEU A 40 6.54 -11.82 -2.61
N ASP A 41 6.64 -12.25 -1.35
CA ASP A 41 7.75 -13.04 -0.81
C ASP A 41 7.25 -14.13 0.15
N ALA A 42 8.14 -15.02 0.59
CA ALA A 42 7.82 -16.14 1.47
C ALA A 42 7.84 -15.78 2.98
N SER A 43 7.64 -14.51 3.35
CA SER A 43 7.61 -14.13 4.77
C SER A 43 6.32 -14.62 5.45
N PRO A 44 6.39 -15.28 6.62
CA PRO A 44 5.19 -15.72 7.35
C PRO A 44 4.51 -14.56 8.10
N ARG A 45 5.08 -13.34 8.06
CA ARG A 45 4.57 -12.21 8.85
C ARG A 45 3.45 -11.49 8.11
N PRO A 46 2.33 -11.18 8.79
CA PRO A 46 1.22 -10.49 8.16
C PRO A 46 1.62 -9.09 7.71
N LEU A 47 1.05 -8.68 6.58
CA LEU A 47 1.13 -7.33 6.06
C LEU A 47 0.01 -6.47 6.65
N ILE A 48 0.31 -5.20 6.87
CA ILE A 48 -0.64 -4.15 7.21
C ILE A 48 -0.91 -3.36 5.91
N PRO A 49 -2.06 -3.56 5.26
CA PRO A 49 -2.36 -2.88 4.02
C PRO A 49 -3.02 -1.52 4.29
N LEU A 50 -2.50 -0.48 3.65
CA LEU A 50 -2.96 0.91 3.74
C LEU A 50 -3.30 1.37 2.32
N PHE A 51 -4.58 1.49 2.00
CA PHE A 51 -5.04 1.84 0.66
C PHE A 51 -5.68 3.23 0.63
N ASP A 52 -5.26 4.05 -0.33
CA ASP A 52 -5.82 5.36 -0.59
C ASP A 52 -6.65 5.35 -1.90
N PRO A 53 -8.00 5.42 -1.84
CA PRO A 53 -8.83 5.34 -3.04
C PRO A 53 -8.72 6.56 -3.96
N SER A 54 -8.16 7.70 -3.51
CA SER A 54 -8.04 8.88 -4.40
C SER A 54 -6.84 8.80 -5.32
N THR A 55 -5.77 8.18 -4.86
CA THR A 55 -4.52 8.03 -5.60
C THR A 55 -4.37 6.63 -6.20
N GLY A 56 -5.15 5.66 -5.72
CA GLY A 56 -4.99 4.25 -6.08
C GLY A 56 -3.77 3.60 -5.43
N LEU A 57 -3.09 4.28 -4.49
CA LEU A 57 -1.90 3.76 -3.85
C LEU A 57 -2.25 2.78 -2.73
N LEU A 58 -1.59 1.62 -2.75
CA LEU A 58 -1.60 0.61 -1.69
C LEU A 58 -0.18 0.53 -1.10
N VAL A 59 -0.04 0.88 0.17
CA VAL A 59 1.20 0.63 0.93
C VAL A 59 1.02 -0.61 1.80
N LEU A 60 1.94 -1.56 1.67
CA LEU A 60 2.01 -2.77 2.48
C LEU A 60 3.17 -2.63 3.46
N ALA A 61 2.85 -2.59 4.75
CA ALA A 61 3.85 -2.58 5.81
C ALA A 61 3.99 -3.97 6.43
N GLY A 62 5.19 -4.55 6.42
CA GLY A 62 5.46 -5.81 7.08
C GLY A 62 5.69 -5.65 8.58
N LYS A 63 4.85 -6.26 9.42
CA LYS A 63 5.05 -6.21 10.87
C LYS A 63 6.37 -6.91 11.23
N GLY A 64 7.27 -6.24 11.94
CA GLY A 64 8.62 -6.70 12.28
C GLY A 64 9.64 -6.55 11.14
N GLU A 65 9.23 -6.02 10.00
CA GLU A 65 10.07 -5.82 8.82
C GLU A 65 10.49 -4.35 8.69
N LYS A 66 11.53 -4.12 7.91
CA LYS A 66 12.12 -2.79 7.66
C LYS A 66 11.83 -2.30 6.24
N VAL A 67 10.67 -2.66 5.71
CA VAL A 67 10.30 -2.34 4.33
C VAL A 67 8.82 -1.96 4.25
N LEU A 68 8.54 -0.93 3.45
CA LEU A 68 7.21 -0.59 2.97
C LEU A 68 7.20 -0.80 1.45
N LEU A 69 6.28 -1.62 0.97
CA LEU A 69 6.07 -1.82 -0.46
C LEU A 69 4.88 -0.97 -0.91
N CYS A 70 5.05 -0.21 -1.99
CA CYS A 70 4.01 0.65 -2.53
C CYS A 70 3.61 0.15 -3.92
N TYR A 71 2.30 -0.04 -4.10
CA TYR A 71 1.68 -0.48 -5.33
C TYR A 71 0.66 0.55 -5.81
N GLU A 72 0.47 0.62 -7.12
CA GLU A 72 -0.68 1.27 -7.74
C GLU A 72 -1.73 0.22 -8.08
N VAL A 73 -2.99 0.48 -7.71
CA VAL A 73 -4.15 -0.39 -7.93
C VAL A 73 -5.09 0.26 -8.94
N GLN A 74 -5.33 -0.45 -10.05
CA GLN A 74 -6.16 0.04 -11.15
C GLN A 74 -7.31 -0.94 -11.42
N PRO A 75 -8.54 -0.68 -10.90
CA PRO A 75 -9.68 -1.59 -11.10
C PRO A 75 -10.22 -1.59 -12.54
N ALA A 76 -10.17 -0.45 -13.22
CA ALA A 76 -10.69 -0.31 -14.58
C ALA A 76 -9.86 -1.08 -15.63
N GLN A 77 -8.54 -1.17 -15.40
CA GLN A 77 -7.61 -2.03 -16.12
C GLN A 77 -6.94 -2.92 -15.07
N PRO A 78 -7.53 -4.08 -14.71
CA PRO A 78 -7.18 -4.85 -13.51
C PRO A 78 -5.67 -5.10 -13.35
N ALA A 79 -5.03 -4.24 -12.57
CA ALA A 79 -3.60 -4.28 -12.33
C ALA A 79 -3.29 -3.86 -10.89
N VAL A 80 -2.26 -4.51 -10.34
CA VAL A 80 -1.60 -4.12 -9.10
C VAL A 80 -0.11 -4.10 -9.45
N ALA A 81 0.50 -2.92 -9.52
CA ALA A 81 1.87 -2.75 -10.00
C ALA A 81 2.74 -2.11 -8.93
N GLU A 82 3.93 -2.67 -8.67
CA GLU A 82 4.86 -2.07 -7.71
C GLU A 82 5.39 -0.74 -8.27
N VAL A 83 5.24 0.34 -7.50
CA VAL A 83 5.70 1.68 -7.89
C VAL A 83 6.90 2.13 -7.08
N HIS A 84 7.03 1.68 -5.83
CA HIS A 84 8.14 2.07 -4.97
C HIS A 84 8.37 1.08 -3.83
N ARG A 85 9.62 0.95 -3.41
CA ARG A 85 10.04 0.17 -2.24
C ARG A 85 10.87 1.05 -1.32
N CYS A 86 10.35 1.31 -0.13
CA CYS A 86 11.00 2.14 0.88
C CYS A 86 11.63 1.25 1.96
N PHE A 87 12.93 1.37 2.16
CA PHE A 87 13.65 0.68 3.24
C PHE A 87 13.74 1.59 4.46
N LEU A 88 13.40 1.02 5.63
CA LEU A 88 13.34 1.72 6.90
C LEU A 88 14.58 1.42 7.74
N GLU A 89 14.96 2.36 8.61
CA GLU A 89 16.06 2.14 9.56
C GLU A 89 15.66 1.19 10.70
N THR A 90 14.40 1.27 11.12
CA THR A 90 13.84 0.52 12.26
C THR A 90 12.77 -0.47 11.81
N ARG A 91 12.43 -1.43 12.67
CA ARG A 91 11.37 -2.42 12.38
C ARG A 91 10.00 -1.78 12.59
N THR A 92 9.07 -2.10 11.72
CA THR A 92 7.67 -1.67 11.82
C THR A 92 6.92 -2.50 12.86
N GLN A 93 6.51 -1.92 13.97
CA GLN A 93 5.62 -2.57 14.95
C GLN A 93 4.14 -2.40 14.59
N GLY A 94 3.83 -1.31 13.89
CA GLY A 94 2.53 -0.98 13.35
C GLY A 94 2.66 0.15 12.32
N ALA A 95 1.62 0.37 11.53
CA ALA A 95 1.57 1.46 10.57
C ALA A 95 0.14 1.95 10.41
N THR A 96 -0.02 3.24 10.16
CA THR A 96 -1.30 3.83 9.77
C THR A 96 -1.09 4.93 8.73
N GLN A 97 -2.10 5.20 7.93
CA GLN A 97 -2.09 6.29 6.98
C GLN A 97 -2.55 7.59 7.65
N LEU A 98 -1.89 8.70 7.36
CA LEU A 98 -2.35 10.02 7.76
C LEU A 98 -3.58 10.44 6.93
N PRO A 99 -4.61 11.06 7.53
CA PRO A 99 -5.75 11.58 6.77
C PRO A 99 -5.32 12.56 5.68
N ARG A 100 -5.98 12.52 4.52
CA ARG A 100 -5.64 13.38 3.36
C ARG A 100 -5.62 14.88 3.70
N LEU A 101 -6.47 15.32 4.62
CA LEU A 101 -6.55 16.71 5.06
C LEU A 101 -5.29 17.20 5.79
N ALA A 102 -4.41 16.30 6.21
CA ALA A 102 -3.18 16.62 6.91
C ALA A 102 -1.92 16.40 6.05
N LEU A 103 -2.08 16.15 4.75
CA LEU A 103 -0.97 16.03 3.82
C LEU A 103 -0.42 17.39 3.41
N ASP A 104 0.90 17.47 3.20
CA ASP A 104 1.53 18.66 2.65
C ASP A 104 1.39 18.72 1.12
N VAL A 105 0.31 19.35 0.68
CA VAL A 105 0.00 19.53 -0.74
C VAL A 105 1.01 20.43 -1.46
N THR A 106 1.72 21.32 -0.74
CA THR A 106 2.73 22.20 -1.34
C THR A 106 3.98 21.43 -1.72
N ALA A 107 4.32 20.40 -0.96
CA ALA A 107 5.37 19.44 -1.26
C ALA A 107 4.94 18.33 -2.25
N CYS A 108 3.72 18.39 -2.79
CA CYS A 108 3.13 17.34 -3.62
C CYS A 108 3.05 15.97 -2.90
N GLU A 109 2.77 15.99 -1.59
CA GLU A 109 2.55 14.78 -0.81
C GLU A 109 1.19 14.16 -1.15
N VAL A 110 1.22 12.92 -1.62
CA VAL A 110 0.02 12.17 -2.02
C VAL A 110 -0.39 11.12 -0.99
N MET A 111 0.55 10.69 -0.15
CA MET A 111 0.29 9.78 0.95
C MET A 111 1.37 9.95 2.02
N LYS A 112 1.00 9.84 3.29
CA LYS A 112 1.94 9.79 4.41
C LYS A 112 1.59 8.61 5.30
N VAL A 113 2.57 7.76 5.58
CA VAL A 113 2.45 6.62 6.48
C VAL A 113 3.16 6.95 7.79
N LEU A 114 2.46 6.78 8.90
CA LEU A 114 3.03 6.85 10.23
C LEU A 114 3.46 5.44 10.65
N GLN A 115 4.76 5.18 10.59
CA GLN A 115 5.36 3.93 11.06
C GLN A 115 5.57 4.00 12.57
N LEU A 116 5.02 3.04 13.32
CA LEU A 116 5.41 2.81 14.71
C LEU A 116 6.69 1.98 14.73
N SER A 117 7.77 2.52 15.29
CA SER A 117 9.01 1.82 15.59
C SER A 117 9.05 1.37 17.06
N ASP A 118 10.17 0.80 17.49
CA ASP A 118 10.39 0.41 18.88
C ASP A 118 10.47 1.62 19.83
N SER A 119 10.77 2.82 19.31
CA SER A 119 11.05 4.01 20.13
C SER A 119 10.32 5.28 19.70
N ALA A 120 9.71 5.30 18.51
CA ALA A 120 9.11 6.51 17.95
C ALA A 120 8.00 6.21 16.93
N VAL A 121 7.25 7.25 16.59
CA VAL A 121 6.41 7.28 15.38
C VAL A 121 7.18 8.03 14.31
N VAL A 122 7.51 7.35 13.22
CA VAL A 122 8.31 7.87 12.09
C VAL A 122 7.39 8.14 10.90
N PRO A 123 7.24 9.41 10.45
CA PRO A 123 6.47 9.72 9.25
C PRO A 123 7.26 9.39 7.99
N ILE A 124 6.63 8.69 7.05
CA ILE A 124 7.17 8.37 5.73
C ILE A 124 6.27 9.00 4.67
N SER A 125 6.82 9.95 3.90
CA SER A 125 6.11 10.71 2.88
C SER A 125 6.28 10.09 1.49
N TYR A 126 5.18 9.91 0.79
CA TYR A 126 5.15 9.58 -0.63
C TYR A 126 4.81 10.86 -1.41
N LEU A 127 5.78 11.31 -2.20
CA LEU A 127 5.71 12.56 -2.97
C LEU A 127 5.68 12.25 -4.47
N VAL A 128 4.93 13.03 -5.23
CA VAL A 128 5.02 12.98 -6.70
C VAL A 128 6.16 13.88 -7.16
N PRO A 129 7.19 13.35 -7.86
CA PRO A 129 8.25 14.19 -8.41
C PRO A 129 7.68 15.18 -9.43
N ARG A 130 7.94 16.47 -9.22
CA ARG A 130 7.60 17.54 -10.16
C ARG A 130 8.89 18.18 -10.69
N LYS A 131 8.89 18.57 -11.95
CA LYS A 131 9.93 19.51 -12.45
C LYS A 131 9.78 20.80 -11.64
N SER A 132 10.84 21.23 -10.97
CA SER A 132 10.86 22.56 -10.36
C SER A 132 10.97 23.58 -11.49
N THR A 133 9.97 24.44 -11.64
CA THR A 133 10.14 25.71 -12.34
C THR A 133 10.98 26.57 -11.41
N ARG A 134 12.30 26.52 -11.54
CA ARG A 134 13.17 27.57 -10.99
C ARG A 134 13.02 28.76 -11.92
N ASP A 135 12.28 29.76 -11.47
CA ASP A 135 12.39 31.13 -11.98
C ASP A 135 13.51 31.86 -11.22
#